data_AF-A0A4V1FFI4-F1
#
_entry.id   AF-A0A4V1FFI4-F1
#
_cell.length_a   1.000
_cell.length_b   1.000
_cell.length_c   1.000
_cell.angle_alpha   90.00
_cell.angle_beta   90.00
_cell.angle_gamma   90.00
#
_symmetry.space_group_name_H-M   'P 1'
#
loop_
_entity.id
_entity.type
_entity.pdbx_description
1 polymer ?
#
loop_
_entity_poly.entity_id
_entity_poly.type
_entity_poly.pdbx_seq_one_letter_code
_entity_poly.pdbx_strand_id
1 'polypeptide(L)'
;MKNNPIIPYILIMAFGIGLIFFMSLEGAGNKEEIAAEHGEEGAATEEGATATEGAGGEELVSTCIGCHGGDLTGGMGPKIAGLDAEHIVDVLANGIEGSPMTPGLKTGAEAEAIAEYISSLE
;
A
#
# COMPACT_ATOMS: atom_id res chain seq x y z
N MET A 1 38.01 18.78 -18.18
CA MET A 1 36.77 19.24 -17.53
C MET A 1 35.88 19.90 -18.56
N LYS A 2 34.80 19.26 -19.04
CA LYS A 2 33.61 20.00 -19.49
C LYS A 2 32.40 19.12 -19.80
N ASN A 3 32.55 17.85 -20.18
CA ASN A 3 31.42 17.05 -20.68
C ASN A 3 31.47 15.58 -20.19
N ASN A 4 31.62 15.33 -18.88
CA ASN A 4 31.48 13.95 -18.39
C ASN A 4 29.98 13.62 -18.36
N PRO A 5 29.49 12.67 -19.18
CA PRO A 5 28.06 12.36 -19.25
C PRO A 5 27.48 11.92 -17.90
N ILE A 6 28.32 11.51 -16.95
CA ILE A 6 27.92 11.13 -15.58
C ILE A 6 27.51 12.33 -14.71
N ILE A 7 28.10 13.52 -14.93
CA ILE A 7 27.83 14.72 -14.10
C ILE A 7 26.34 15.10 -14.10
N PRO A 8 25.62 15.18 -15.24
CA PRO A 8 24.19 15.49 -15.21
C PRO A 8 23.37 14.43 -14.46
N TYR A 9 23.73 13.15 -14.54
CA TYR A 9 23.02 12.10 -13.79
C TYR A 9 23.22 12.23 -12.28
N ILE A 10 24.44 12.53 -11.82
CA ILE A 10 24.71 12.75 -10.39
C ILE A 10 23.98 13.99 -9.88
N LEU A 11 23.88 15.05 -10.69
CA LEU A 11 23.15 16.27 -10.33
C LEU A 11 21.64 16.01 -10.23
N ILE A 12 21.06 15.27 -11.18
CA ILE A 12 19.63 14.88 -11.14
C ILE A 12 19.36 13.98 -9.93
N MET A 13 20.23 13.01 -9.66
CA MET A 13 20.12 12.13 -8.49
C MET A 13 20.17 12.92 -7.18
N ALA A 14 21.15 13.82 -7.03
CA ALA A 14 21.27 14.66 -5.84
C ALA A 14 20.08 15.61 -5.68
N PHE A 15 19.56 16.14 -6.79
CA PHE A 15 18.37 16.99 -6.79
C PHE A 15 17.10 16.20 -6.42
N GLY A 16 16.93 14.99 -6.95
CA GLY A 16 15.82 14.11 -6.61
C GLY A 16 15.82 13.71 -5.14
N ILE A 17 16.99 13.31 -4.60
CA ILE A 17 17.13 13.01 -3.17
C ILE A 17 16.80 14.26 -2.34
N GLY A 18 17.30 15.44 -2.73
CA GLY A 18 16.99 16.70 -2.07
C GLY A 18 15.49 17.05 -2.06
N LEU A 19 14.80 16.83 -3.17
CA LEU A 19 13.35 17.04 -3.29
C LEU A 19 12.56 16.10 -2.39
N ILE A 20 12.95 14.83 -2.29
CA ILE A 20 12.28 13.85 -1.42
C ILE A 20 12.41 14.28 0.05
N PHE A 21 13.60 14.70 0.49
CA PHE A 21 13.81 15.19 1.85
C PHE A 21 13.03 16.50 2.10
N PHE A 22 12.98 17.41 1.13
CA PHE A 22 12.24 18.66 1.23
C PHE A 22 10.71 18.42 1.30
N MET A 23 10.14 17.62 0.40
CA MET A 23 8.72 17.24 0.43
C MET A 23 8.36 16.41 1.66
N SER A 24 9.27 15.59 2.19
CA SER A 24 9.02 14.86 3.45
C SER A 24 8.91 15.78 4.65
N LEU A 25 9.68 16.87 4.71
CA LEU A 25 9.58 17.86 5.79
C LEU A 25 8.30 18.69 5.68
N GLU A 26 7.91 19.10 4.48
CA GLU A 26 6.67 19.85 4.24
C GLU A 26 5.43 18.95 4.43
N GLY A 27 5.48 17.69 3.97
CA GLY A 27 4.40 16.72 4.10
C GLY A 27 4.16 16.23 5.53
N ALA A 28 5.19 16.24 6.39
CA ALA A 28 5.04 15.88 7.80
C ALA A 28 4.18 16.88 8.60
N GLY A 29 4.04 18.13 8.12
CA GLY A 29 3.25 19.19 8.75
C GLY A 29 1.82 19.34 8.22
N ASN A 30 1.53 18.87 7.00
CA ASN A 30 0.26 19.11 6.30
C ASN A 30 -0.50 17.81 5.96
N LYS A 31 -0.61 16.89 6.94
CA LYS A 31 -1.24 15.58 6.73
C LYS A 31 -2.72 15.66 6.30
N GLU A 32 -3.45 16.71 6.70
CA GLU A 32 -4.87 16.87 6.37
C GLU A 32 -5.15 17.44 4.97
N GLU A 33 -4.19 18.12 4.33
CA GLU A 33 -4.41 18.77 3.01
C GLU A 33 -3.88 17.92 1.83
N ILE A 34 -2.80 17.16 2.04
CA ILE A 34 -2.18 16.31 1.00
C ILE A 34 -3.10 15.13 0.60
N ALA A 35 -3.92 14.63 1.54
CA ALA A 35 -4.88 13.56 1.27
C ALA A 35 -6.05 13.98 0.36
N ALA A 36 -6.25 15.30 0.15
CA ALA A 36 -7.37 15.82 -0.62
C ALA A 36 -7.05 16.09 -2.11
N GLU A 37 -5.77 16.22 -2.50
CA GLU A 37 -5.42 16.67 -3.87
C GLU A 37 -4.54 15.73 -4.72
N HIS A 38 -3.92 14.68 -4.17
CA HIS A 38 -3.06 13.78 -4.98
C HIS A 38 -3.79 12.52 -5.47
N GLY A 39 -4.80 12.74 -6.31
CA GLY A 39 -5.23 11.73 -7.28
C GLY A 39 -4.27 11.71 -8.46
N GLU A 40 -3.67 10.55 -8.71
CA GLU A 40 -2.93 10.18 -9.93
C GLU A 40 -1.57 10.84 -10.17
N GLU A 41 -0.48 10.20 -9.72
CA GLU A 41 0.62 9.81 -10.61
C GLU A 41 1.63 8.89 -9.90
N GLY A 42 1.60 7.62 -10.27
CA GLY A 42 2.52 6.60 -9.77
C GLY A 42 3.87 6.64 -10.47
N ALA A 43 4.93 6.24 -9.74
CA ALA A 43 6.08 5.56 -10.31
C ALA A 43 6.87 4.84 -9.19
N ALA A 44 6.74 3.51 -9.20
CA ALA A 44 7.64 2.48 -8.71
C ALA A 44 8.78 2.88 -7.75
N THR A 45 8.71 2.35 -6.52
CA THR A 45 9.90 1.88 -5.81
C THR A 45 9.60 0.50 -5.23
N GLU A 46 10.05 -0.53 -5.95
CA GLU A 46 10.38 -1.83 -5.39
C GLU A 46 11.57 -1.66 -4.46
N GLU A 47 11.34 -1.37 -3.17
CA GLU A 47 12.34 -1.66 -2.13
C GLU A 47 11.62 -2.00 -0.82
N GLY A 48 11.70 -3.28 -0.47
CA GLY A 48 11.74 -3.76 0.91
C GLY A 48 10.62 -3.25 1.81
N ALA A 49 9.48 -3.95 1.76
CA ALA A 49 8.59 -4.07 2.92
C ALA A 49 9.40 -4.70 4.06
N THR A 50 10.13 -3.85 4.78
CA THR A 50 10.49 -4.14 6.16
C THR A 50 9.18 -4.28 6.87
N ALA A 51 8.83 -5.52 7.21
CA ALA A 51 7.83 -5.85 8.20
C ALA A 51 8.26 -5.13 9.49
N THR A 52 7.80 -3.89 9.62
CA THR A 52 7.86 -3.15 10.86
C THR A 52 6.74 -3.74 11.70
N GLU A 53 7.13 -4.42 12.76
CA GLU A 53 6.24 -4.83 13.84
C GLU A 53 5.49 -3.56 14.31
N GLY A 54 4.27 -3.36 13.81
CA GLY A 54 3.50 -2.13 14.03
C GLY A 54 2.87 -1.49 12.80
N ALA A 55 3.05 -2.02 11.57
CA ALA A 55 2.24 -1.61 10.43
C ALA A 55 0.77 -1.99 10.71
N GLY A 56 -0.02 -1.00 11.13
CA GLY A 56 -1.46 -1.16 11.35
C GLY A 56 -2.10 -1.76 10.12
N GLY A 57 -3.07 -2.67 10.31
CA GLY A 57 -3.70 -3.43 9.22
C GLY A 57 -4.19 -2.56 8.04
N GLU A 58 -4.44 -1.28 8.30
CA GLU A 58 -4.74 -0.22 7.33
C GLU A 58 -3.71 -0.11 6.19
N GLU A 59 -2.40 -0.20 6.47
CA GLU A 59 -1.36 -0.15 5.42
C GLU A 59 -1.30 -1.45 4.61
N LEU A 60 -1.57 -2.59 5.26
CA LEU A 60 -1.63 -3.89 4.60
C LEU A 60 -2.86 -4.03 3.67
N VAL A 61 -3.92 -3.28 3.98
CA VAL A 61 -5.21 -3.26 3.26
C VAL A 61 -5.20 -2.33 2.04
N SER A 62 -4.19 -1.47 1.91
CA SER A 62 -3.99 -0.61 0.73
C SER A 62 -3.95 -1.39 -0.60
N THR A 63 -3.51 -2.65 -0.58
CA THR A 63 -3.53 -3.52 -1.76
C THR A 63 -4.90 -4.14 -2.05
N CYS A 64 -5.80 -4.16 -1.06
CA CYS A 64 -7.12 -4.76 -1.15
C CYS A 64 -8.15 -3.83 -1.79
N ILE A 65 -8.02 -2.51 -1.55
CA ILE A 65 -8.96 -1.49 -2.05
C ILE A 65 -9.06 -1.45 -3.57
N GLY A 66 -8.00 -1.85 -4.29
CA GLY A 66 -7.98 -1.89 -5.76
C GLY A 66 -9.01 -2.86 -6.34
N CYS A 67 -9.35 -3.93 -5.62
CA CYS A 67 -10.38 -4.88 -6.03
C CYS A 67 -11.69 -4.68 -5.25
N HIS A 68 -11.60 -4.39 -3.95
CA HIS A 68 -12.76 -4.38 -3.05
C HIS A 68 -13.34 -2.99 -2.78
N GLY A 69 -12.85 -1.94 -3.45
CA GLY A 69 -13.31 -0.57 -3.26
C GLY A 69 -12.56 0.15 -2.14
N GLY A 70 -12.51 1.48 -2.20
CA GLY A 70 -11.75 2.32 -1.25
C GLY A 70 -12.17 2.13 0.21
N ASP A 71 -13.44 1.84 0.45
CA ASP A 71 -14.04 1.55 1.76
C ASP A 71 -14.27 0.06 2.00
N LEU A 72 -13.75 -0.81 1.12
CA LEU A 72 -13.94 -2.26 1.16
C LEU A 72 -15.42 -2.70 1.09
N THR A 73 -16.32 -1.82 0.63
CA THR A 73 -17.75 -2.12 0.46
C THR A 73 -18.09 -2.85 -0.84
N GLY A 74 -17.08 -3.03 -1.71
CA GLY A 74 -17.19 -3.75 -2.96
C GLY A 74 -16.83 -2.89 -4.17
N GLY A 75 -16.50 -3.56 -5.27
CA GLY A 75 -16.13 -2.94 -6.54
C GLY A 75 -15.99 -3.99 -7.62
N MET A 76 -14.75 -4.41 -7.88
CA MET A 76 -14.48 -5.60 -8.71
C MET A 76 -14.72 -6.89 -7.94
N GLY A 77 -14.37 -6.89 -6.66
CA GLY A 77 -14.68 -7.95 -5.68
C GLY A 77 -15.87 -7.56 -4.79
N PRO A 78 -16.41 -8.52 -4.04
CA PRO A 78 -17.53 -8.29 -3.11
C PRO A 78 -17.13 -7.42 -1.92
N LYS A 79 -18.12 -6.95 -1.13
CA LYS A 79 -17.88 -6.35 0.19
C LYS A 79 -17.04 -7.29 1.04
N ILE A 80 -15.97 -6.77 1.66
CA ILE A 80 -15.19 -7.51 2.67
C ILE A 80 -15.20 -6.85 4.04
N ALA A 81 -15.56 -5.56 4.14
CA ALA A 81 -15.74 -4.91 5.44
C ALA A 81 -16.73 -5.67 6.33
N GLY A 82 -16.31 -5.97 7.57
CA GLY A 82 -17.12 -6.65 8.57
C GLY A 82 -17.28 -8.15 8.35
N LEU A 83 -16.46 -8.75 7.47
CA LEU A 83 -16.37 -10.20 7.37
C LEU A 83 -15.62 -10.81 8.56
N ASP A 84 -15.93 -12.08 8.82
CA ASP A 84 -15.28 -12.85 9.87
C ASP A 84 -13.77 -13.00 9.62
N ALA A 85 -12.97 -12.79 10.67
CA ALA A 85 -11.52 -12.81 10.57
C ALA A 85 -10.97 -14.18 10.16
N GLU A 86 -11.53 -15.28 10.68
CA GLU A 86 -11.09 -16.65 10.34
C GLU A 86 -11.37 -16.93 8.87
N HIS A 87 -12.52 -16.48 8.36
CA HIS A 87 -12.86 -16.59 6.95
C HIS A 87 -11.89 -15.80 6.05
N ILE A 88 -11.50 -14.58 6.45
CA ILE A 88 -10.56 -13.75 5.68
C ILE A 88 -9.19 -14.43 5.61
N VAL A 89 -8.69 -14.98 6.72
CA VAL A 89 -7.40 -15.69 6.75
C VAL A 89 -7.44 -16.93 5.83
N ASP A 90 -8.53 -17.70 5.88
CA ASP A 90 -8.72 -18.87 5.01
C ASP A 90 -8.70 -18.49 3.53
N VAL A 91 -9.42 -17.43 3.15
CA VAL A 91 -9.46 -16.93 1.77
C VAL A 91 -8.11 -16.36 1.33
N LEU A 92 -7.35 -15.71 2.20
CA LEU A 92 -6.00 -15.22 1.86
C LEU A 92 -5.00 -16.38 1.67
N ALA A 93 -5.17 -17.47 2.42
CA ALA A 93 -4.33 -18.66 2.30
C ALA A 93 -4.69 -19.50 1.05
N ASN A 94 -5.97 -19.78 0.86
CA ASN A 94 -6.47 -20.75 -0.11
C ASN A 94 -7.02 -20.12 -1.41
N GLY A 95 -7.32 -18.81 -1.40
CA GLY A 95 -8.01 -18.14 -2.49
C GLY A 95 -9.44 -18.63 -2.67
N ILE A 96 -10.09 -18.18 -3.75
CA ILE A 96 -11.43 -18.66 -4.14
C ILE A 96 -11.35 -19.17 -5.57
N GLU A 97 -11.63 -20.47 -5.75
CA GLU A 97 -11.62 -21.12 -7.06
C GLU A 97 -12.63 -20.47 -8.01
N GLY A 98 -12.19 -20.17 -9.24
CA GLY A 98 -13.02 -19.47 -10.24
C GLY A 98 -13.13 -17.97 -10.04
N SER A 99 -12.39 -17.38 -9.09
CA SER A 99 -12.30 -15.93 -8.90
C SER A 99 -10.87 -15.42 -9.16
N PRO A 100 -10.69 -14.08 -9.30
CA PRO A 100 -9.37 -13.46 -9.32
C PRO A 100 -8.62 -13.52 -7.97
N MET A 101 -9.26 -13.98 -6.90
CA MET A 101 -8.66 -14.10 -5.57
C MET A 101 -7.76 -15.33 -5.50
N THR A 102 -6.48 -15.15 -5.83
CA THR A 102 -5.49 -16.23 -5.82
C THR A 102 -5.02 -16.58 -4.40
N PRO A 103 -4.66 -17.85 -4.14
CA PRO A 103 -4.05 -18.24 -2.86
C PRO A 103 -2.71 -17.55 -2.61
N GLY A 104 -2.34 -17.41 -1.33
CA GLY A 104 -1.00 -17.00 -0.91
C GLY A 104 -0.68 -15.51 -1.12
N LEU A 105 -1.70 -14.64 -1.08
CA LEU A 105 -1.55 -13.20 -1.26
C LEU A 105 -0.74 -12.53 -0.13
N LYS A 106 -0.74 -13.12 1.08
CA LYS A 106 -0.09 -12.59 2.28
C LYS A 106 0.46 -13.73 3.14
N THR A 107 1.47 -13.43 3.95
CA THR A 107 2.01 -14.38 4.94
C THR A 107 1.07 -14.51 6.13
N GLY A 108 1.15 -15.60 6.92
CA GLY A 108 0.18 -15.88 7.99
C GLY A 108 -0.01 -14.73 8.99
N ALA A 109 1.08 -14.12 9.47
CA ALA A 109 1.01 -12.99 10.40
C ALA A 109 0.38 -11.73 9.75
N GLU A 110 0.63 -11.49 8.47
CA GLU A 110 0.03 -10.38 7.73
C GLU A 110 -1.46 -10.64 7.45
N ALA A 111 -1.82 -11.89 7.15
CA ALA A 111 -3.20 -12.29 6.92
C ALA A 111 -4.05 -12.11 8.20
N GLU A 112 -3.51 -12.46 9.36
CA GLU A 112 -4.16 -12.24 10.66
C GLU A 112 -4.38 -10.75 10.93
N ALA A 113 -3.37 -9.90 10.72
CA ALA A 113 -3.49 -8.46 10.93
C ALA A 113 -4.49 -7.80 9.96
N ILE A 114 -4.52 -8.24 8.70
CA ILE A 114 -5.49 -7.79 7.70
C ILE A 114 -6.91 -8.23 8.10
N ALA A 115 -7.06 -9.48 8.50
CA ALA A 115 -8.35 -10.04 8.90
C ALA A 115 -8.93 -9.33 10.12
N GLU A 116 -8.10 -9.09 11.14
CA GLU A 116 -8.51 -8.36 12.35
C GLU A 116 -8.96 -6.94 12.01
N TYR A 117 -8.19 -6.23 11.17
CA TYR A 117 -8.58 -4.90 10.72
C TYR A 117 -9.90 -4.91 9.93
N ILE A 118 -10.02 -5.74 8.90
CA ILE A 118 -11.21 -5.79 8.04
C ILE A 118 -12.45 -6.20 8.82
N SER A 119 -12.33 -7.14 9.76
CA SER A 119 -13.43 -7.58 10.62
C SER A 119 -13.90 -6.49 11.58
N SER A 120 -13.04 -5.52 11.92
CA SER A 120 -13.39 -4.37 12.75
C SER A 120 -14.14 -3.26 12.01
N LEU A 121 -14.21 -3.32 10.67
CA LEU A 121 -14.92 -2.35 9.84
C LEU A 121 -16.42 -2.72 9.80
N GLU A 122 -17.33 -1.78 10.03
CA GLU A 122 -18.79 -1.98 9.97
C GLU A 122 -19.37 -1.71 8.56
#